data_AF-A0A7S3KUB8-F1
#
_entry.id   AF-A0A7S3KUB8-F1
#
_cell.length_a   1.000
_cell.length_b   1.000
_cell.length_c   1.000
_cell.angle_alpha   90.00
_cell.angle_beta   90.00
_cell.angle_gamma   90.00
#
_symmetry.space_group_name_H-M   'P 1'
#
loop_
_entity.id
_entity.type
_entity.pdbx_description
1 polymer ?
#
loop_
_entity_poly.entity_id
_entity_poly.type
_entity_poly.pdbx_seq_one_letter_code
_entity_poly.pdbx_strand_id
1 'polypeptide(L)'
;MISSYTGSTSLTLVQDNGASMRINGVELVSNFPIDSVFTNTVTYNLVASQAYDIEIDWVDYGGPGGITLKWDIGAGSVAIPAERFAIKSDVGSSPVQISVACPGKYEQVPSTTDQC
;
A
#
# COMPACT_ATOMS: atom_id res chain seq x y z
N MET A 1 6.11 -2.59 1.25
CA MET A 1 6.75 -2.85 -0.06
C MET A 1 8.11 -3.50 0.16
N ILE A 2 8.47 -4.52 -0.63
CA ILE A 2 9.76 -5.23 -0.58
C ILE A 2 10.39 -5.26 -1.98
N SER A 3 11.69 -4.99 -2.10
CA SER A 3 12.46 -5.09 -3.34
C SER A 3 13.45 -6.26 -3.31
N SER A 4 13.76 -6.87 -4.45
CA SER A 4 14.91 -7.78 -4.60
C SER A 4 16.20 -7.07 -5.00
N TYR A 5 16.15 -5.74 -5.15
CA TYR A 5 17.26 -4.89 -5.59
C TYR A 5 17.74 -3.98 -4.47
N THR A 6 19.07 -3.82 -4.37
CA THR A 6 19.71 -2.81 -3.51
C THR A 6 20.26 -1.69 -4.40
N GLY A 7 19.81 -0.47 -4.16
CA GLY A 7 20.31 0.71 -4.85
C GLY A 7 19.27 1.79 -5.08
N SER A 8 19.70 2.82 -5.79
CA SER A 8 18.87 3.93 -6.23
C SER A 8 17.76 3.43 -7.15
N THR A 9 16.51 3.60 -6.73
CA THR A 9 15.30 3.20 -7.46
C THR A 9 14.47 4.44 -7.79
N SER A 10 14.01 4.55 -9.03
CA SER A 10 13.03 5.57 -9.39
C SER A 10 11.64 5.07 -9.05
N LEU A 11 10.88 5.80 -8.24
CA LEU A 11 9.49 5.52 -7.91
C LEU A 11 8.62 6.53 -8.63
N THR A 12 7.66 6.05 -9.42
CA THR A 12 6.75 6.88 -10.20
C THR A 12 5.32 6.69 -9.74
N LEU A 13 4.68 7.75 -9.25
CA LEU A 13 3.25 7.80 -8.93
C LEU A 13 2.52 8.47 -10.09
N VAL A 14 1.71 7.69 -10.81
CA VAL A 14 0.72 8.20 -11.75
C VAL A 14 -0.61 8.27 -11.02
N GLN A 15 -1.27 9.42 -11.06
CA GLN A 15 -2.52 9.68 -10.36
C GLN A 15 -3.46 10.44 -11.29
N ASP A 16 -4.75 10.17 -11.23
CA ASP A 16 -5.78 11.07 -11.73
C ASP A 16 -6.43 11.72 -10.52
N ASN A 17 -6.28 13.05 -10.41
CA ASN A 17 -6.54 13.90 -9.27
C ASN A 17 -5.43 13.90 -8.18
N GLY A 18 -5.77 14.29 -6.94
CA GLY A 18 -4.80 14.61 -5.90
C GLY A 18 -4.29 13.36 -5.17
N ALA A 19 -2.98 13.27 -4.94
CA ALA A 19 -2.41 12.22 -4.11
C ALA A 19 -1.11 12.64 -3.40
N SER A 20 -0.78 11.94 -2.31
CA SER A 20 0.52 11.98 -1.64
C SER A 20 1.08 10.57 -1.46
N MET A 21 2.40 10.44 -1.40
CA MET A 21 3.10 9.17 -1.13
C MET A 21 4.13 9.34 -0.03
N ARG A 22 4.15 8.41 0.92
CA ARG A 22 5.14 8.33 1.99
C ARG A 22 5.84 6.98 1.99
N ILE A 23 7.14 6.99 2.35
CA ILE A 23 7.90 5.76 2.66
C ILE A 23 8.44 5.88 4.08
N ASN A 24 8.17 4.87 4.92
CA ASN A 24 8.53 4.88 6.33
C ASN A 24 8.08 6.17 7.06
N GLY A 25 6.88 6.66 6.71
CA GLY A 25 6.31 7.90 7.25
C GLY A 25 6.91 9.21 6.69
N VAL A 26 7.94 9.15 5.84
CA VAL A 26 8.52 10.33 5.20
C VAL A 26 7.79 10.63 3.90
N GLU A 27 7.23 11.84 3.78
CA GLU A 27 6.55 12.30 2.57
C GLU A 27 7.54 12.55 1.43
N LEU A 28 7.28 11.90 0.28
CA LEU A 28 8.09 12.02 -0.93
C LEU A 28 7.34 12.75 -2.06
N VAL A 29 6.01 12.64 -2.08
CA VAL A 29 5.13 13.28 -3.05
C VAL A 29 3.95 13.88 -2.30
N SER A 30 3.56 15.11 -2.63
CA SER A 30 2.45 15.84 -2.01
C SER A 30 1.81 16.77 -3.03
N ASN A 31 0.73 16.30 -3.67
CA ASN A 31 0.09 17.00 -4.79
C ASN A 31 -1.41 17.14 -4.59
N PHE A 32 -1.77 18.05 -3.69
CA PHE A 32 -3.15 18.48 -3.50
C PHE A 32 -3.26 20.00 -3.66
N PRO A 33 -4.32 20.51 -4.32
CA PRO A 33 -5.25 19.79 -5.19
C PRO A 33 -4.65 19.57 -6.59
N ILE A 34 -5.00 18.45 -7.22
CA ILE A 34 -4.84 18.20 -8.66
C ILE A 34 -6.17 17.60 -9.12
N ASP A 35 -6.70 18.04 -10.26
CA ASP A 35 -7.99 17.61 -10.83
C ASP A 35 -7.83 16.95 -12.23
N SER A 36 -6.62 16.50 -12.54
CA SER A 36 -6.27 15.84 -13.79
C SER A 36 -5.28 14.69 -13.57
N VAL A 37 -4.95 13.95 -14.63
CA VAL A 37 -3.82 13.02 -14.63
C VAL A 37 -2.51 13.78 -14.38
N PHE A 38 -1.69 13.30 -13.46
CA PHE A 38 -0.37 13.84 -13.14
C PHE A 38 0.61 12.71 -12.82
N THR A 39 1.89 12.92 -13.12
CA THR A 39 2.95 11.92 -12.91
C THR A 39 4.09 12.53 -12.11
N ASN A 40 4.44 11.91 -10.98
CA ASN A 40 5.59 12.27 -10.17
C ASN A 40 6.62 11.15 -10.21
N THR A 41 7.90 11.49 -10.37
CA THR A 41 8.99 10.53 -10.22
C THR A 41 9.95 11.04 -9.17
N VAL A 42 10.24 10.21 -8.17
CA VAL A 42 11.21 10.48 -7.10
C VAL A 42 12.25 9.36 -7.05
N THR A 43 13.42 9.64 -6.48
CA THR A 43 14.44 8.61 -6.25
C THR A 43 14.45 8.19 -4.78
N TYR A 44 14.55 6.89 -4.52
CA TYR A 44 14.67 6.33 -3.17
C TYR A 44 15.66 5.16 -3.17
N ASN A 45 16.53 5.08 -2.15
CA ASN A 45 17.48 3.98 -2.02
C ASN A 45 16.81 2.80 -1.32
N LEU A 46 16.62 1.69 -2.04
CA LEU A 46 16.09 0.45 -1.49
C LEU A 46 17.23 -0.48 -1.12
N VAL A 47 16.99 -1.34 -0.13
CA VAL A 47 17.83 -2.47 0.25
C VAL A 47 17.06 -3.74 -0.04
N ALA A 48 17.71 -4.70 -0.72
CA ALA A 48 17.10 -5.97 -1.07
C ALA A 48 16.58 -6.69 0.19
N SER A 49 15.39 -7.28 0.06
CA SER A 49 14.67 -8.01 1.12
C SER A 49 14.26 -7.18 2.33
N GLN A 50 14.52 -5.87 2.36
CA GLN A 50 13.99 -4.98 3.39
C GLN A 50 12.55 -4.60 3.08
N ALA A 51 11.68 -4.69 4.09
CA ALA A 51 10.33 -4.16 4.03
C ALA A 51 10.33 -2.67 4.35
N TYR A 52 9.62 -1.91 3.51
CA TYR A 52 9.36 -0.49 3.68
C TYR A 52 7.86 -0.27 3.83
N ASP A 53 7.47 0.51 4.83
CA ASP A 53 6.09 0.99 4.93
C ASP A 53 5.84 1.96 3.79
N ILE A 54 4.75 1.77 3.05
CA ILE A 54 4.35 2.66 1.97
C ILE A 54 2.90 3.05 2.19
N GLU A 55 2.65 4.35 2.12
CA GLU A 55 1.32 4.94 2.28
C GLU A 55 1.05 5.83 1.08
N ILE A 56 -0.13 5.68 0.50
CA ILE A 56 -0.63 6.57 -0.56
C ILE A 56 -2.01 7.04 -0.14
N ASP A 57 -2.15 8.36 0.02
CA ASP A 57 -3.45 9.00 0.16
C ASP A 57 -3.86 9.51 -1.21
N TRP A 58 -5.07 9.20 -1.66
CA TRP A 58 -5.61 9.63 -2.95
C TRP A 58 -7.04 10.13 -2.80
N VAL A 59 -7.37 11.19 -3.53
CA VAL A 59 -8.71 11.79 -3.56
C VAL A 59 -9.16 11.91 -5.02
N ASP A 60 -10.33 11.36 -5.30
CA ASP A 60 -11.07 11.51 -6.55
C ASP A 60 -12.11 12.64 -6.41
N TYR A 61 -12.11 13.58 -7.35
CA TYR A 61 -13.05 14.70 -7.42
C TYR A 61 -14.20 14.42 -8.42
N GLY A 62 -14.26 13.21 -8.99
CA GLY A 62 -15.33 12.71 -9.84
C GLY A 62 -14.87 12.37 -11.27
N GLY A 63 -15.65 11.54 -11.95
CA GLY A 63 -15.29 10.99 -13.26
C GLY A 63 -14.51 9.66 -13.14
N PRO A 64 -13.81 9.23 -14.21
CA PRO A 64 -12.88 8.11 -14.11
C PRO A 64 -11.64 8.51 -13.30
N GLY A 65 -11.36 7.80 -12.21
CA GLY A 65 -10.19 8.03 -11.37
C GLY A 65 -9.28 6.81 -11.30
N GLY A 66 -8.02 7.03 -10.91
CA GLY A 66 -7.11 5.93 -10.64
C GLY A 66 -5.70 6.37 -10.23
N ILE A 67 -4.98 5.46 -9.58
CA ILE A 67 -3.57 5.61 -9.25
C ILE A 67 -2.78 4.38 -9.72
N THR A 68 -1.51 4.59 -10.04
CA THR A 68 -0.55 3.51 -10.32
C THR A 68 0.80 3.90 -9.75
N LEU A 69 1.33 3.04 -8.88
CA LEU A 69 2.70 3.12 -8.43
C LEU A 69 3.59 2.22 -9.30
N LYS A 70 4.68 2.79 -9.80
CA LYS A 70 5.68 2.11 -10.62
C LYS A 70 7.06 2.26 -9.98
N TRP A 71 7.95 1.34 -10.31
CA TRP A 71 9.37 1.47 -10.01
C TRP A 71 10.22 1.25 -11.26
N ASP A 72 11.43 1.80 -11.26
CA ASP A 72 12.52 1.43 -12.15
C ASP A 72 13.76 1.16 -11.30
N ILE A 73 14.20 -0.10 -11.34
CA ILE A 73 15.37 -0.63 -10.63
C ILE A 73 16.57 -0.81 -11.58
N GLY A 74 16.58 -0.11 -12.72
CA GLY A 74 17.62 -0.19 -13.76
C GLY A 74 17.25 -1.07 -14.95
N ALA A 75 15.99 -1.49 -15.08
CA ALA A 75 15.49 -2.37 -16.13
C ALA A 75 14.26 -1.81 -16.87
N GLY A 76 13.89 -0.55 -16.59
CA GLY A 76 12.72 0.11 -17.14
C GLY A 76 11.56 0.19 -16.13
N SER A 77 10.71 1.21 -16.34
CA SER A 77 9.59 1.53 -15.45
C SER A 77 8.42 0.54 -15.58
N VAL A 78 8.17 -0.24 -14.53
CA VAL A 78 7.07 -1.21 -14.44
C VAL A 78 6.17 -0.93 -13.23
N ALA A 79 4.88 -1.24 -13.33
CA ALA A 79 4.00 -1.21 -12.16
C ALA A 79 4.58 -2.14 -11.08
N ILE A 80 4.56 -1.71 -9.82
CA ILE A 80 5.08 -2.55 -8.73
C ILE A 80 4.14 -3.77 -8.61
N PRO A 81 4.64 -5.01 -8.81
CA PRO A 81 3.79 -6.19 -8.75
C PRO A 81 3.16 -6.37 -7.37
N ALA A 82 1.94 -6.90 -7.32
CA ALA A 82 1.18 -7.04 -6.07
C ALA A 82 1.92 -7.87 -5.02
N GLU A 83 2.67 -8.89 -5.44
CA GLU A 83 3.50 -9.75 -4.59
C GLU A 83 4.67 -9.03 -3.91
N ARG A 84 4.96 -7.77 -4.29
CA ARG A 84 5.94 -6.91 -3.61
C ARG A 84 5.32 -6.12 -2.46
N PHE A 85 4.01 -6.19 -2.28
CA PHE A 85 3.32 -5.63 -1.12
C PHE A 85 3.03 -6.74 -0.12
N ALA A 86 3.28 -6.42 1.14
CA ALA A 86 2.80 -7.21 2.27
C ALA A 86 1.72 -6.37 2.96
N ILE A 87 0.66 -7.02 3.43
CA ILE A 87 -0.31 -6.35 4.30
C ILE A 87 0.43 -6.03 5.60
N LYS A 88 0.45 -4.75 5.96
CA LYS A 88 0.90 -4.34 7.29
C LYS A 88 -0.18 -4.80 8.27
N SER A 89 0.11 -5.87 9.00
CA SER A 89 -0.76 -6.34 10.07
C SER A 89 -0.67 -5.36 11.24
N ASP A 90 -1.51 -4.32 11.25
CA ASP A 90 -1.63 -3.40 12.40
C ASP A 90 -2.27 -4.07 13.64
N VAL A 91 -2.80 -5.27 13.43
CA VAL A 91 -3.03 -6.25 14.48
C VAL A 91 -1.66 -6.71 14.99
N GLY A 92 -1.17 -6.00 16.01
CA GLY A 92 -0.08 -6.47 16.85
C GLY A 92 -0.32 -7.93 17.22
N SER A 93 0.75 -8.69 17.46
CA SER A 93 0.83 -10.17 17.54
C SER A 93 -0.17 -10.89 18.46
N SER A 94 -1.14 -10.21 19.05
CA SER A 94 -2.40 -10.77 19.52
C SER A 94 -3.19 -11.41 18.37
N PRO A 95 -3.69 -12.63 18.55
CA PRO A 95 -4.48 -13.31 17.53
C PRO A 95 -5.71 -12.47 17.16
N VAL A 96 -5.83 -12.13 15.88
CA VAL A 96 -7.03 -11.51 15.31
C VAL A 96 -8.22 -12.42 15.57
N GLN A 97 -9.08 -12.05 16.51
CA GLN A 97 -10.35 -12.73 16.71
C GLN A 97 -11.31 -12.22 15.63
N ILE A 98 -11.49 -13.00 14.56
CA ILE A 98 -12.58 -12.76 13.61
C ILE A 98 -13.86 -13.28 14.28
N SER A 99 -14.63 -12.39 14.90
CA SER A 99 -15.95 -12.72 15.42
C SER A 99 -16.98 -12.64 14.31
N VAL A 100 -17.42 -13.78 13.79
CA VAL A 100 -18.62 -13.86 12.95
C VAL A 100 -19.83 -13.77 13.88
N ALA A 101 -20.58 -12.67 13.80
CA ALA A 101 -21.81 -12.53 14.59
C ALA A 101 -22.96 -13.29 13.90
N CYS A 102 -23.31 -14.47 14.43
CA CYS A 102 -24.65 -15.02 14.23
C CYS A 102 -25.62 -14.28 15.17
N PRO A 103 -26.83 -13.91 14.71
CA PRO A 103 -27.78 -13.20 15.57
C PRO A 103 -28.29 -14.12 16.68
N GLY A 104 -27.86 -13.83 17.92
CA GLY A 104 -28.39 -14.45 19.13
C GLY A 104 -27.33 -15.08 20.03
N LYS A 105 -26.97 -14.33 21.08
CA LYS A 105 -26.17 -14.70 22.27
C LYS A 105 -24.65 -14.76 22.08
N TYR A 106 -24.00 -13.78 22.70
CA TYR A 106 -22.56 -13.72 22.92
C TYR A 106 -22.19 -14.74 24.01
N GLU A 107 -21.53 -15.82 23.64
CA GLU A 107 -20.74 -16.61 24.58
C GLU A 107 -19.42 -16.94 23.89
N GLN A 108 -18.29 -16.58 24.52
CA GLN A 108 -16.96 -16.87 24.00
C GLN A 108 -16.73 -18.39 24.12
N VAL A 109 -16.75 -19.09 22.99
CA VAL A 109 -16.41 -20.52 22.94
C VAL A 109 -14.93 -20.68 22.59
N PRO A 110 -14.12 -21.41 23.39
CA PRO A 110 -12.76 -21.77 23.01
C PRO A 110 -12.80 -22.74 21.83
N SER A 111 -12.04 -22.44 20.78
CA SER A 111 -12.05 -23.17 19.51
C SER A 111 -11.74 -24.66 19.65
N THR A 112 -12.69 -25.52 19.26
CA THR A 112 -12.47 -26.68 18.37
C THR A 112 -13.83 -27.30 18.02
N THR A 113 -14.07 -27.51 16.72
CA THR A 113 -15.19 -28.24 16.10
C THR A 113 -16.39 -27.38 15.66
N ASP A 114 -16.28 -26.95 14.40
CA ASP A 114 -17.28 -27.01 13.31
C ASP A 114 -18.73 -26.49 13.44
N GLN A 115 -19.12 -25.86 12.32
CA GLN A 115 -20.47 -25.53 11.81
C GLN A 115 -21.12 -24.20 12.23
N CYS A 116 -21.37 -23.36 11.22
CA CYS A 116 -22.75 -23.26 10.71
C CYS A 116 -22.87 -24.19 9.50
#